data_AF-A0A2D3WCX6-F1
#
_entry.id   AF-A0A2D3WCX6-F1
#
_cell.length_a   1.000
_cell.length_b   1.000
_cell.length_c   1.000
_cell.angle_alpha   90.00
_cell.angle_beta   90.00
_cell.angle_gamma   90.00
#
_symmetry.space_group_name_H-M   'P 1'
#
loop_
_entity.id
_entity.type
_entity.pdbx_description
1 polymer ?
#
loop_
_entity_poly.entity_id
_entity_poly.type
_entity_poly.pdbx_seq_one_letter_code
_entity_poly.pdbx_strand_id
1 'polypeptide(L)'
;MIGIVISVGFVVFGAFDTPIHGSFIAFLVLAFFYAFTGAGIGLFVAAVAKDVMQVAQLSVVIMLPLIFLSGAWTPIYAMHPWLQTLSLLSPLRYFIEGTESIFFRGTPVLELYPYFLGVFSVGSILYVIGFRKIGHLF
;
A
#
# COMPACT_ATOMS: atom_id res chain seq x y z
N MET A 1 -10.24 7.13 4.35
CA MET A 1 -11.27 6.79 3.34
C MET A 1 -12.04 8.01 2.88
N ILE A 2 -12.71 8.76 3.75
CA ILE A 2 -13.50 9.96 3.38
C ILE A 2 -12.68 10.94 2.51
N GLY A 3 -11.46 11.27 2.94
CA GLY A 3 -10.58 12.16 2.15
C GLY A 3 -10.26 11.65 0.74
N ILE A 4 -10.11 10.34 0.54
CA ILE A 4 -9.87 9.72 -0.78
C ILE A 4 -11.13 9.83 -1.65
N VAL A 5 -12.30 9.58 -1.07
CA VAL A 5 -13.58 9.71 -1.77
C VAL A 5 -13.79 11.15 -2.21
N ILE A 6 -13.51 12.13 -1.34
CA ILE A 6 -13.63 13.54 -1.68
C ILE A 6 -12.61 13.93 -2.75
N SER A 7 -11.33 13.57 -2.58
CA SER A 7 -10.29 13.98 -3.51
C SER A 7 -10.46 13.33 -4.89
N VAL A 8 -10.57 12.00 -4.96
CA VAL A 8 -10.70 11.29 -6.24
C VAL A 8 -12.09 11.52 -6.83
N GLY A 9 -13.13 11.50 -6.00
CA GLY A 9 -14.52 11.76 -6.39
C GLY A 9 -14.71 13.12 -7.05
N PHE A 10 -14.23 14.17 -6.39
CA PHE A 10 -14.46 15.55 -6.85
C PHE A 10 -13.43 16.00 -7.89
N VAL A 11 -12.15 15.67 -7.70
CA VAL A 11 -11.08 16.14 -8.60
C VAL A 11 -11.06 15.32 -9.89
N VAL A 12 -11.00 14.00 -9.81
CA VAL A 12 -10.77 13.16 -10.99
C VAL A 12 -12.03 13.05 -11.86
N PHE A 13 -13.19 12.80 -11.25
CA PHE A 13 -14.43 12.70 -12.02
C PHE A 13 -15.12 14.05 -12.25
N GLY A 14 -14.96 15.01 -11.33
CA GLY A 14 -15.61 16.31 -11.46
C GLY A 14 -14.82 17.28 -12.33
N ALA A 15 -13.53 17.47 -12.04
CA ALA A 15 -12.72 18.50 -12.71
C ALA A 15 -11.99 18.00 -13.97
N PHE A 16 -11.61 16.73 -14.01
CA PHE A 16 -10.82 16.16 -15.12
C PHE A 16 -11.63 15.27 -16.09
N ASP A 17 -12.90 14.99 -15.79
CA ASP A 17 -13.82 14.15 -16.57
C ASP A 17 -13.17 12.82 -17.03
N THR A 18 -12.28 12.27 -16.20
CA THR A 18 -11.45 11.13 -16.60
C THR A 18 -12.30 9.86 -16.64
N PRO A 19 -12.42 9.17 -17.80
CA PRO A 19 -13.16 7.93 -17.86
C PRO A 19 -12.39 6.86 -17.07
N ILE A 20 -13.00 6.35 -15.99
CA ILE A 20 -12.49 5.14 -15.34
C ILE A 20 -12.93 3.95 -16.17
N HIS A 21 -11.97 3.18 -16.64
CA HIS A 21 -12.24 1.95 -17.38
C HIS A 21 -12.62 0.78 -16.44
N GLY A 22 -12.16 0.81 -15.19
CA GLY A 22 -12.44 -0.21 -14.17
C GLY A 22 -13.52 0.16 -13.15
N SER A 23 -13.43 -0.43 -11.95
CA SER A 23 -14.40 -0.22 -10.87
C SER A 23 -13.86 0.70 -9.79
N PHE A 24 -14.55 1.82 -9.55
CA PHE A 24 -14.22 2.73 -8.45
C PHE A 24 -14.34 2.07 -7.07
N ILE A 25 -15.31 1.16 -6.90
CA ILE A 25 -15.46 0.40 -5.65
C ILE A 25 -14.25 -0.51 -5.43
N ALA A 26 -13.76 -1.18 -6.48
CA ALA A 26 -12.56 -2.01 -6.38
C ALA A 26 -11.34 -1.18 -5.95
N PHE A 27 -11.21 0.05 -6.46
CA PHE A 27 -10.18 0.98 -6.01
C PHE A 27 -10.35 1.36 -4.53
N LEU A 28 -11.56 1.67 -4.07
CA LEU A 28 -11.79 2.00 -2.67
C LEU A 28 -11.46 0.84 -1.72
N VAL A 29 -11.76 -0.40 -2.11
CA VAL A 29 -11.37 -1.60 -1.35
C VAL A 29 -9.84 -1.74 -1.31
N LEU A 30 -9.16 -1.53 -2.44
CA LEU A 30 -7.70 -1.61 -2.52
C LEU A 30 -7.06 -0.55 -1.63
N ALA A 31 -7.56 0.69 -1.72
CA ALA A 31 -7.13 1.81 -0.88
C ALA A 31 -7.40 1.56 0.61
N PHE A 32 -8.50 0.90 0.94
CA PHE A 32 -8.78 0.50 2.32
C PHE A 32 -7.76 -0.50 2.86
N PHE A 33 -7.45 -1.56 2.11
CA PHE A 33 -6.42 -2.52 2.53
C PHE A 33 -5.02 -1.90 2.58
N TYR A 34 -4.72 -0.98 1.67
CA TYR A 34 -3.48 -0.21 1.73
C TYR A 34 -3.41 0.70 2.97
N ALA A 35 -4.51 1.38 3.32
CA ALA A 35 -4.59 2.20 4.54
C ALA A 35 -4.44 1.34 5.81
N PHE A 36 -5.09 0.17 5.85
CA PHE A 36 -4.90 -0.83 6.92
C PHE A 36 -3.43 -1.26 7.04
N THR A 37 -2.78 -1.50 5.91
CA THR A 37 -1.36 -1.86 5.87
C THR A 37 -0.47 -0.73 6.39
N GLY A 38 -0.76 0.53 6.04
CA GLY A 38 -0.10 1.70 6.59
C GLY A 38 -0.21 1.77 8.12
N ALA A 39 -1.40 1.49 8.67
CA ALA A 39 -1.59 1.38 10.10
C ALA A 39 -0.80 0.23 10.72
N GLY A 40 -0.73 -0.93 10.05
CA GLY A 40 0.08 -2.08 10.46
C GLY A 40 1.58 -1.76 10.51
N ILE A 41 2.11 -1.04 9.51
CA ILE A 41 3.50 -0.58 9.52
C ILE A 41 3.73 0.38 10.70
N GLY A 42 2.86 1.37 10.88
CA GLY A 42 2.97 2.32 12.00
C GLY A 42 2.95 1.63 13.36
N LEU A 43 2.05 0.65 13.54
CA LEU A 43 1.97 -0.16 14.75
C LEU A 43 3.26 -0.98 14.98
N PHE A 44 3.78 -1.63 13.93
CA PHE A 44 5.02 -2.38 14.01
C PHE A 44 6.20 -1.50 14.40
N VAL A 45 6.36 -0.33 13.79
CA VAL A 45 7.43 0.61 14.11
C VAL A 45 7.32 1.09 15.55
N ALA A 46 6.12 1.47 15.99
CA ALA A 46 5.86 1.88 17.37
C ALA A 46 6.16 0.78 18.39
N ALA A 47 5.87 -0.48 18.04
CA ALA A 47 6.13 -1.64 18.92
C ALA A 47 7.62 -1.98 19.09
N VAL A 48 8.48 -1.56 18.16
CA VAL A 48 9.92 -1.87 18.16
C VAL A 48 10.75 -0.69 18.65
N ALA A 49 10.26 0.54 18.46
CA ALA A 49 10.92 1.74 18.94
C ALA A 49 10.86 1.87 20.47
N LYS A 50 11.88 2.51 21.04
CA LYS A 50 11.99 2.80 22.48
C LYS A 50 11.46 4.18 22.85
N ASP A 51 11.46 5.10 21.90
CA ASP A 51 11.01 6.48 22.05
C ASP A 51 10.48 7.05 20.73
N VAL A 52 9.88 8.24 20.82
CA VAL A 52 9.24 8.92 19.67
C VAL A 52 10.25 9.32 18.59
N MET A 53 11.49 9.68 18.96
CA MET A 53 12.54 10.02 17.99
C MET A 53 12.93 8.79 17.18
N GLN A 54 13.05 7.63 17.83
CA GLN A 54 13.35 6.38 17.16
C GLN A 54 12.22 5.93 16.22
N VAL A 55 10.95 6.18 16.56
CA VAL A 55 9.81 5.94 15.63
C VAL A 55 10.01 6.72 14.33
N ALA A 56 10.34 8.01 14.42
CA ALA A 56 10.55 8.84 13.23
C ALA A 56 11.71 8.33 12.37
N GLN A 57 12.85 8.02 12.99
CA GLN A 57 14.04 7.51 12.28
C GLN A 57 13.79 6.15 11.62
N LEU A 58 13.20 5.21 12.34
CA LEU A 58 12.84 3.89 11.80
C LEU A 58 11.82 4.00 10.66
N SER A 59 10.84 4.91 10.78
CA SER A 59 9.88 5.16 9.71
C SER A 59 10.58 5.59 8.42
N VAL A 60 11.55 6.50 8.50
CA VAL A 60 12.32 6.92 7.31
C VAL A 60 13.12 5.76 6.72
N VAL A 61 13.85 5.03 7.56
CA VAL A 61 14.71 3.90 7.14
C VAL A 61 13.89 2.76 6.51
N ILE A 62 12.67 2.52 6.99
CA ILE A 62 11.78 1.48 6.46
C ILE A 62 11.05 1.98 5.21
N MET A 63 10.52 3.21 5.22
CA MET A 63 9.71 3.72 4.11
C MET A 63 10.52 3.99 2.85
N LEU A 64 11.75 4.49 2.99
CA LEU A 64 12.59 4.82 1.82
C LEU A 64 12.78 3.60 0.89
N PRO A 65 13.28 2.44 1.36
CA PRO A 65 13.37 1.24 0.53
C PRO A 65 12.03 0.80 -0.07
N LEU A 66 10.94 0.86 0.70
CA LEU A 66 9.62 0.45 0.22
C LEU A 66 9.12 1.35 -0.92
N ILE A 67 9.42 2.66 -0.86
CA ILE A 67 9.11 3.62 -1.93
C ILE A 67 9.93 3.30 -3.19
N PHE A 68 11.24 3.04 -3.08
CA PHE A 68 12.05 2.69 -4.25
C PHE A 68 11.64 1.36 -4.88
N LEU A 69 11.24 0.39 -4.06
CA LEU A 69 10.75 -0.92 -4.50
C LEU A 69 9.28 -0.91 -4.98
N SER A 70 8.57 0.21 -4.87
CA SER A 70 7.13 0.29 -5.15
C SER A 70 6.76 0.15 -6.63
N GLY A 71 7.71 0.27 -7.55
CA GLY A 71 7.42 0.36 -8.98
C GLY A 71 7.06 1.77 -9.47
N ALA A 72 6.90 2.75 -8.57
CA ALA A 72 6.54 4.14 -8.93
C ALA A 72 7.61 4.85 -9.78
N TRP A 73 8.88 4.67 -9.42
CA TRP A 73 10.02 5.37 -10.03
C TRP A 73 10.64 4.57 -11.16
N THR A 74 10.71 3.26 -10.99
CA THR A 74 11.26 2.31 -11.96
C THR A 74 10.26 1.20 -12.11
N PRO A 75 9.77 0.91 -13.33
CA PRO A 75 8.85 -0.20 -13.55
C PRO A 75 9.44 -1.51 -13.04
N ILE A 76 8.63 -2.34 -12.38
CA ILE A 76 9.13 -3.52 -11.68
C ILE A 76 9.78 -4.52 -12.65
N TYR A 77 9.21 -4.69 -13.84
CA TYR A 77 9.79 -5.55 -14.87
C TYR A 77 11.18 -5.10 -15.36
N ALA A 78 11.54 -3.83 -15.15
CA ALA A 78 12.84 -3.26 -15.51
C ALA A 78 13.87 -3.38 -14.38
N MET A 79 13.47 -3.78 -13.17
CA MET A 79 14.38 -4.00 -12.05
C MET A 79 15.17 -5.30 -12.24
N HIS A 80 16.37 -5.38 -11.66
CA HIS A 80 17.13 -6.63 -11.61
C HIS A 80 16.34 -7.73 -10.87
N PRO A 81 16.42 -9.03 -11.26
CA PRO A 81 15.58 -10.10 -10.70
C PRO A 81 15.48 -10.15 -9.16
N TRP A 82 16.57 -9.98 -8.42
CA TRP A 82 16.54 -9.97 -6.96
C TRP A 82 15.74 -8.78 -6.37
N LEU A 83 15.78 -7.61 -7.02
CA LEU A 83 14.97 -6.45 -6.62
C LEU A 83 13.48 -6.68 -6.91
N GLN A 84 13.15 -7.37 -8.00
CA GLN A 84 11.77 -7.77 -8.29
C GLN A 84 11.22 -8.65 -7.17
N THR A 85 12.02 -9.58 -6.65
CA THR A 85 11.62 -10.41 -5.50
C THR A 85 11.44 -9.57 -4.24
N LEU A 86 12.38 -8.66 -3.94
CA LEU A 86 12.27 -7.79 -2.76
C LEU A 86 11.07 -6.84 -2.82
N SER A 87 10.66 -6.42 -4.01
CA SER A 87 9.49 -5.56 -4.18
C SER A 87 8.18 -6.19 -3.71
N LEU A 88 8.12 -7.52 -3.57
CA LEU A 88 6.97 -8.21 -2.97
C LEU A 88 6.75 -7.82 -1.51
N LEU A 89 7.78 -7.32 -0.82
CA LEU A 89 7.69 -6.79 0.55
C LEU A 89 7.08 -5.39 0.58
N SER A 90 7.07 -4.67 -0.55
CA SER A 90 6.53 -3.32 -0.63
C SER A 90 5.01 -3.37 -0.78
N PRO A 91 4.22 -2.94 0.21
CA PRO A 91 2.77 -2.85 0.03
C PRO A 91 2.39 -1.78 -1.00
N LEU A 92 3.28 -0.81 -1.23
CA LEU A 92 3.11 0.21 -2.27
C LEU A 92 3.11 -0.43 -3.66
N ARG A 93 3.87 -1.50 -3.89
CA ARG A 93 3.84 -2.24 -5.18
C ARG A 93 2.43 -2.62 -5.56
N TYR A 94 1.73 -3.33 -4.67
CA TYR A 94 0.39 -3.83 -4.96
C TYR A 94 -0.62 -2.69 -5.11
N PHE A 95 -0.45 -1.61 -4.34
CA PHE A 95 -1.32 -0.44 -4.44
C PHE A 95 -1.13 0.29 -5.79
N ILE A 96 0.10 0.50 -6.23
CA ILE A 96 0.41 1.21 -7.48
C ILE A 96 0.00 0.36 -8.69
N GLU A 97 0.51 -0.88 -8.80
CA GLU A 97 0.16 -1.77 -9.92
C GLU A 97 -1.35 -2.07 -9.97
N GLY A 98 -2.00 -2.21 -8.81
CA GLY A 98 -3.44 -2.40 -8.72
C GLY A 98 -4.24 -1.18 -9.15
N THR A 99 -3.84 0.02 -8.71
CA THR A 99 -4.47 1.29 -9.13
C THR A 99 -4.32 1.49 -10.63
N GLU A 100 -3.13 1.29 -11.20
CA GLU A 100 -2.92 1.37 -12.65
C GLU A 100 -3.79 0.37 -13.42
N SER A 101 -3.94 -0.85 -12.90
CA SER A 101 -4.78 -1.88 -13.51
C SER A 101 -6.26 -1.48 -13.52
N ILE A 102 -6.74 -0.85 -12.44
CA ILE A 102 -8.13 -0.41 -12.32
C ILE A 102 -8.40 0.80 -13.23
N PHE A 103 -7.57 1.84 -13.13
CA PHE A 103 -7.85 3.11 -13.81
C PHE A 103 -7.53 3.06 -15.30
N PHE A 104 -6.36 2.52 -15.68
CA PHE A 104 -5.87 2.59 -17.05
C PHE A 104 -6.16 1.33 -17.86
N ARG A 105 -5.97 0.14 -17.27
CA ARG A 105 -6.20 -1.13 -17.99
C ARG A 105 -7.65 -1.58 -17.99
N GLY A 106 -8.48 -1.10 -17.06
CA GLY A 106 -9.88 -1.54 -16.92
C GLY A 106 -9.99 -3.03 -16.58
N THR A 107 -8.99 -3.58 -15.89
CA THR A 107 -8.92 -5.01 -15.59
C THR A 107 -10.14 -5.47 -14.78
N PRO A 108 -10.80 -6.60 -15.13
CA PRO A 108 -11.92 -7.13 -14.38
C PRO A 108 -11.58 -7.36 -12.91
N VAL A 109 -12.53 -7.11 -12.01
CA VAL A 109 -12.32 -7.22 -10.55
C VAL A 109 -11.83 -8.61 -10.13
N LEU A 110 -12.28 -9.66 -10.83
CA LEU A 110 -11.86 -11.04 -10.61
C LEU A 110 -10.35 -11.26 -10.79
N GLU A 111 -9.69 -10.48 -11.65
CA GLU A 111 -8.26 -10.62 -11.94
C GLU A 111 -7.39 -9.74 -11.03
N LEU A 112 -7.99 -8.82 -10.26
CA LEU A 112 -7.29 -7.92 -9.34
C LEU A 112 -6.93 -8.59 -8.00
N TYR A 113 -7.39 -9.82 -7.76
CA TYR A 113 -7.18 -10.56 -6.51
C TYR A 113 -5.71 -10.62 -6.03
N PRO A 114 -4.66 -10.71 -6.90
CA PRO A 114 -3.28 -10.76 -6.43
C PRO A 114 -2.87 -9.45 -5.72
N TYR A 115 -3.37 -8.31 -6.18
CA TYR A 115 -3.09 -7.01 -5.57
C TYR A 115 -3.77 -6.88 -4.21
N PHE A 116 -5.04 -7.28 -4.12
CA PHE A 116 -5.77 -7.29 -2.85
C PHE A 116 -5.12 -8.20 -1.81
N LEU A 117 -4.78 -9.44 -2.20
CA LEU A 117 -4.15 -10.40 -1.31
C LEU A 117 -2.73 -9.98 -0.92
N GLY A 118 -1.95 -9.46 -1.87
CA GLY A 118 -0.58 -9.00 -1.63
C GLY A 118 -0.54 -7.87 -0.60
N VAL A 119 -1.34 -6.82 -0.79
CA VAL A 119 -1.36 -5.70 0.17
C VAL A 119 -1.93 -6.15 1.53
N PHE A 120 -3.01 -6.91 1.55
CA PHE A 120 -3.66 -7.34 2.78
C PHE A 120 -2.79 -8.31 3.60
N SER A 121 -2.06 -9.21 2.95
CA SER A 121 -1.17 -10.16 3.61
C SER A 121 0.02 -9.46 4.28
N VAL A 122 0.69 -8.54 3.56
CA VAL A 122 1.76 -7.72 4.13
C VAL A 122 1.26 -6.92 5.33
N GLY A 123 0.12 -6.23 5.18
CA GLY A 123 -0.49 -5.46 6.26
C GLY A 123 -0.86 -6.29 7.48
N SER A 124 -1.48 -7.45 7.28
CA SER A 124 -1.88 -8.35 8.37
C SER A 124 -0.67 -8.91 9.12
N ILE A 125 0.40 -9.28 8.41
CA ILE A 125 1.64 -9.77 9.04
C ILE A 125 2.23 -8.69 9.95
N LEU A 126 2.41 -7.47 9.44
CA LEU A 126 2.98 -6.36 10.22
C LEU A 126 2.10 -5.97 11.40
N TYR A 127 0.79 -5.92 11.19
CA TYR A 127 -0.18 -5.63 12.25
C TYR A 127 -0.11 -6.67 13.37
N VAL A 128 -0.13 -7.96 13.03
CA VAL A 128 -0.07 -9.06 14.02
C VAL A 128 1.25 -9.03 14.78
N ILE A 129 2.39 -8.81 14.11
CA ILE A 129 3.69 -8.71 14.77
C ILE A 129 3.73 -7.51 15.72
N GLY A 130 3.28 -6.34 15.27
CA GLY A 130 3.21 -5.13 16.10
C GLY A 130 2.31 -5.31 17.32
N PHE A 131 1.12 -5.85 17.12
CA PHE A 131 0.14 -6.10 18.18
C PHE A 131 0.68 -7.08 19.24
N ARG A 132 1.24 -8.22 18.81
CA ARG A 132 1.79 -9.23 19.74
C ARG A 132 2.92 -8.65 20.58
N LYS A 133 3.77 -7.81 19.99
CA LYS A 133 4.91 -7.23 20.70
C LYS A 133 4.49 -6.17 21.72
N ILE A 134 3.47 -5.36 21.41
CA ILE A 134 2.87 -4.44 22.39
C ILE A 134 2.15 -5.21 23.51
N GLY A 135 1.45 -6.29 23.17
CA GLY A 135 0.75 -7.13 24.15
C GLY A 135 1.66 -7.84 25.15
N HIS A 136 2.95 -8.01 24.86
CA HIS A 136 3.95 -8.53 25.80
C HIS A 136 4.53 -7.47 26.75
N LEU A 137 4.28 -6.17 26.50
CA LEU A 137 4.77 -5.07 27.34
C LEU A 137 3.83 -4.74 28.51
N PHE A 138 2.64 -5.36 28.57
CA PHE A 138 1.64 -5.23 29.63
C PHE A 138 1.39 -6.59 30.28
#